data_AF-A0A6L9TC06-F1
#
_entry.id   AF-A0A6L9TC06-F1
#
_cell.length_a   1.000
_cell.length_b   1.000
_cell.length_c   1.000
_cell.angle_alpha   90.00
_cell.angle_beta   90.00
_cell.angle_gamma   90.00
#
_symmetry.space_group_name_H-M   'P 1'
#
loop_
_entity.id
_entity.type
_entity.pdbx_description
1 polymer ?
#
loop_
_entity_poly.entity_id
_entity_poly.type
_entity_poly.pdbx_seq_one_letter_code
_entity_poly.pdbx_strand_id
1 'polypeptide(L)'
;MAIPNALLTDAIAILAGVDGVEMDPESLSDDVILLAYVWPDEAEFKTAVVSVHDALAKLVAGRVEGAALKYGLAQWRSYHFQHHRFQGARADMRIVYRRTDFGIRVRGFGNRHLPSDIYRRLAEATR
;
A
#
# COMPACT_ATOMS: atom_id res chain seq x y z
N MET A 1 1.94 5.31 21.58
CA MET A 1 2.30 6.74 21.42
C MET A 1 1.79 7.16 20.05
N ALA A 2 1.48 8.43 19.79
CA ALA A 2 1.17 8.82 18.41
C ALA A 2 2.46 8.90 17.61
N ILE A 3 2.46 8.42 16.36
CA ILE A 3 3.62 8.57 15.47
C ILE A 3 3.87 10.06 15.22
N PRO A 4 5.09 10.57 15.44
CA PRO A 4 5.43 11.96 15.18
C PRO A 4 5.14 12.38 13.73
N ASN A 5 4.66 13.61 13.54
CA ASN A 5 4.37 14.15 12.20
C ASN A 5 5.57 14.09 11.25
N ALA A 6 6.79 14.28 11.76
CA ALA A 6 8.01 14.16 10.96
C ALA A 6 8.13 12.76 10.32
N LEU A 7 7.84 11.69 11.07
CA LEU A 7 7.87 10.32 10.54
C LEU A 7 6.77 10.07 9.51
N LEU A 8 5.60 10.70 9.66
CA LEU A 8 4.53 10.62 8.65
C LEU A 8 4.97 11.31 7.35
N THR A 9 5.56 12.51 7.44
CA THR A 9 6.09 13.24 6.28
C THR A 9 7.20 12.46 5.58
N ASP A 10 8.13 11.89 6.34
CA ASP A 10 9.22 11.06 5.78
C ASP A 10 8.65 9.82 5.07
N ALA A 11 7.67 9.15 5.67
CA ALA A 11 7.02 8.00 5.06
C ALA A 11 6.31 8.35 3.74
N ILE A 12 5.59 9.49 3.69
CA ILE A 12 4.97 9.99 2.46
C ILE A 12 6.04 10.25 1.39
N ALA A 13 7.15 10.93 1.74
CA ALA A 13 8.22 11.24 0.81
C ALA A 13 8.88 9.97 0.24
N ILE A 14 9.16 8.98 1.10
CA ILE A 14 9.74 7.69 0.70
C ILE A 14 8.83 6.96 -0.29
N LEU A 15 7.52 6.91 -0.02
CA LEU A 15 6.57 6.17 -0.84
C LEU A 15 6.19 6.90 -2.12
N ALA A 16 6.12 8.23 -2.10
CA ALA A 16 5.92 9.06 -3.28
C ALA A 16 7.12 9.02 -4.23
N GLY A 17 8.32 8.79 -3.69
CA GLY A 17 9.58 8.75 -4.45
C GLY A 17 9.87 7.42 -5.15
N VAL A 18 8.95 6.44 -5.14
CA VAL A 18 9.18 5.16 -5.81
C VAL A 18 8.97 5.31 -7.31
N ASP A 19 10.05 5.19 -8.08
CA ASP A 19 10.01 5.26 -9.55
C ASP A 19 9.02 4.25 -10.15
N GLY A 20 8.25 4.69 -11.14
CA GLY A 20 7.25 3.86 -11.83
C GLY A 20 5.96 3.63 -11.02
N VAL A 21 5.75 4.36 -9.93
CA VAL A 21 4.52 4.32 -9.14
C VAL A 21 3.75 5.62 -9.28
N GLU A 22 2.51 5.52 -9.75
CA GLU A 22 1.53 6.61 -9.74
C GLU A 22 0.59 6.43 -8.54
N MET A 23 0.44 7.46 -7.71
CA MET A 23 -0.53 7.51 -6.61
C MET A 23 -1.26 8.85 -6.58
N ASP A 24 -2.49 8.82 -6.09
CA ASP A 24 -3.18 10.03 -5.68
C ASP A 24 -2.60 10.56 -4.34
N PRO A 25 -2.17 11.83 -4.24
CA PRO A 25 -1.49 12.34 -3.04
C PRO A 25 -2.33 12.31 -1.75
N GLU A 26 -3.64 12.55 -1.86
CA GLU A 26 -4.56 12.47 -0.72
C GLU A 26 -4.67 11.02 -0.24
N SER A 27 -4.89 10.09 -1.17
CA SER A 27 -4.95 8.65 -0.87
C SER A 27 -3.66 8.12 -0.24
N LEU A 28 -2.49 8.59 -0.72
CA LEU A 28 -1.19 8.24 -0.14
C LEU A 28 -1.09 8.72 1.32
N SER A 29 -1.47 9.96 1.58
CA SER A 29 -1.43 10.55 2.92
C SER A 29 -2.35 9.80 3.88
N ASP A 30 -3.58 9.51 3.45
CA ASP A 30 -4.55 8.72 4.20
C ASP A 30 -4.01 7.32 4.53
N ASP A 31 -3.42 6.63 3.56
CA ASP A 31 -2.88 5.29 3.78
C ASP A 31 -1.72 5.29 4.76
N VAL A 32 -0.83 6.29 4.72
CA VAL A 32 0.24 6.45 5.70
C VAL A 32 -0.32 6.71 7.11
N ILE A 33 -1.35 7.55 7.25
CA ILE A 33 -2.03 7.77 8.53
C ILE A 33 -2.66 6.48 9.06
N LEU A 34 -3.28 5.68 8.17
CA LEU A 34 -3.85 4.39 8.54
C LEU A 34 -2.78 3.39 8.98
N LEU A 35 -1.59 3.38 8.35
CA LEU A 35 -0.46 2.57 8.83
C LEU A 35 -0.07 2.97 10.27
N ALA A 36 0.04 4.27 10.54
CA ALA A 36 0.38 4.78 11.87
C ALA A 36 -0.70 4.45 12.91
N TYR A 37 -1.97 4.39 12.50
CA TYR A 37 -3.06 3.95 13.38
C TYR A 37 -2.97 2.46 13.73
N VAL A 38 -2.64 1.62 12.75
CA VAL A 38 -2.50 0.17 12.96
C VAL A 38 -1.25 -0.17 13.78
N TRP A 39 -0.13 0.50 13.49
CA TRP A 39 1.15 0.32 14.15
C TRP A 39 1.58 1.63 14.81
N PRO A 40 1.10 1.94 16.03
CA PRO A 40 1.43 3.19 16.73
C PRO A 40 2.80 3.15 17.42
N ASP A 41 3.53 2.05 17.29
CA ASP A 41 4.95 1.96 17.67
C ASP A 41 5.82 2.42 16.49
N GLU A 42 6.83 3.25 16.75
CA GLU A 42 7.65 3.83 15.69
C GLU A 42 8.46 2.81 14.90
N ALA A 43 8.99 1.78 15.57
CA ALA A 43 9.82 0.76 14.92
C ALA A 43 8.95 -0.13 14.02
N GLU A 44 7.77 -0.50 14.51
CA GLU A 44 6.78 -1.25 13.74
C GLU A 44 6.25 -0.44 12.55
N PHE A 45 5.92 0.84 12.76
CA PHE A 45 5.50 1.75 11.68
C PHE A 45 6.57 1.87 10.59
N LYS A 46 7.83 2.11 10.97
CA LYS A 46 8.95 2.19 10.03
C LYS A 46 9.11 0.89 9.25
N THR A 47 8.96 -0.26 9.91
CA THR A 47 9.03 -1.58 9.26
C THR A 47 7.88 -1.78 8.26
N ALA A 48 6.68 -1.33 8.60
CA ALA A 48 5.54 -1.34 7.69
C ALA A 48 5.78 -0.47 6.45
N VAL A 49 6.29 0.77 6.63
CA VAL A 49 6.62 1.69 5.53
C VAL A 49 7.68 1.09 4.60
N VAL A 50 8.79 0.58 5.15
CA VAL A 50 9.84 -0.09 4.36
C VAL A 50 9.27 -1.26 3.58
N SER A 51 8.39 -2.05 4.19
CA SER A 51 7.76 -3.19 3.53
C SER A 51 6.84 -2.80 2.39
N VAL A 52 6.10 -1.68 2.52
CA VAL A 52 5.29 -1.12 1.43
C VAL A 52 6.20 -0.66 0.29
N HIS A 53 7.23 0.13 0.59
CA HIS A 53 8.22 0.59 -0.40
C HIS A 53 8.79 -0.61 -1.19
N ASP A 54 9.24 -1.64 -0.48
CA ASP A 54 9.80 -2.85 -1.04
C ASP A 54 8.81 -3.62 -1.92
N ALA A 55 7.54 -3.68 -1.51
CA ALA A 55 6.49 -4.32 -2.28
C ALA A 55 6.18 -3.53 -3.56
N LEU A 56 6.12 -2.20 -3.50
CA LEU A 56 5.95 -1.33 -4.66
C LEU A 56 7.08 -1.53 -5.68
N ALA A 57 8.33 -1.46 -5.24
CA ALA A 57 9.49 -1.67 -6.11
C ALA A 57 9.49 -3.06 -6.77
N LYS A 58 9.12 -4.11 -6.02
CA LYS A 58 9.00 -5.48 -6.57
C LYS A 58 7.85 -5.60 -7.59
N LEU A 59 6.73 -4.90 -7.35
CA LEU A 59 5.62 -4.84 -8.29
C LEU A 59 6.03 -4.14 -9.58
N VAL A 60 6.61 -2.94 -9.51
CA VAL A 60 7.12 -2.19 -10.67
C VAL A 60 8.10 -3.02 -11.48
N ALA A 61 9.06 -3.67 -10.83
CA ALA A 61 10.05 -4.53 -11.48
C ALA A 61 9.49 -5.87 -12.01
N GLY A 62 8.19 -6.15 -11.86
CA GLY A 62 7.56 -7.39 -12.33
C GLY A 62 8.01 -8.65 -11.58
N ARG A 63 8.64 -8.50 -10.41
CA ARG A 63 9.18 -9.63 -9.62
C ARG A 63 8.11 -10.34 -8.80
N VAL A 64 7.01 -9.65 -8.51
CA VAL A 64 5.83 -10.17 -7.81
C VAL A 64 4.58 -9.66 -8.51
N GLU A 65 3.47 -10.36 -8.31
CA GLU A 65 2.19 -10.02 -8.93
C GLU A 65 1.03 -10.30 -7.96
N GLY A 66 0.03 -9.44 -7.96
CA GLY A 66 -1.22 -9.62 -7.22
C GLY A 66 -2.27 -10.44 -7.98
N ALA A 67 -3.24 -10.95 -7.24
CA ALA A 67 -4.41 -11.60 -7.81
C ALA A 67 -5.38 -10.55 -8.39
N ALA A 68 -6.00 -10.86 -9.53
CA ALA A 68 -7.02 -9.99 -10.12
C ALA A 68 -8.22 -9.84 -9.19
N LEU A 69 -8.74 -8.62 -9.06
CA LEU A 69 -9.98 -8.36 -8.32
C LEU A 69 -11.20 -8.73 -9.16
N LYS A 70 -12.21 -9.31 -8.51
CA LYS A 70 -13.48 -9.70 -9.15
C LYS A 70 -14.47 -8.50 -9.21
N TYR A 71 -15.52 -8.62 -10.03
CA TYR A 71 -16.69 -7.73 -10.12
C TYR A 71 -16.38 -6.24 -10.42
N GLY A 72 -16.33 -5.86 -11.71
CA GLY A 72 -16.22 -4.45 -12.15
C GLY A 72 -14.84 -3.80 -11.95
N LEU A 73 -13.92 -4.48 -11.26
CA LEU A 73 -12.56 -4.02 -11.00
C LEU A 73 -11.51 -4.75 -11.87
N ALA A 74 -11.88 -5.15 -13.09
CA ALA A 74 -11.11 -6.11 -13.91
C ALA A 74 -9.65 -5.68 -14.21
N GLN A 75 -9.35 -4.38 -14.15
CA GLN A 75 -7.98 -3.87 -14.35
C GLN A 75 -7.16 -3.84 -13.06
N TRP A 76 -7.80 -3.98 -11.90
CA TRP A 76 -7.17 -3.88 -10.60
C TRP A 76 -6.79 -5.24 -10.03
N ARG A 77 -5.69 -5.25 -9.29
CA ARG A 77 -5.08 -6.41 -8.66
C ARG A 77 -4.81 -6.11 -7.20
N SER A 78 -4.87 -7.14 -6.36
CA SER A 78 -4.50 -7.08 -4.95
C SER A 78 -3.29 -7.95 -4.70
N TYR A 79 -2.18 -7.33 -4.32
CA TYR A 79 -0.97 -8.03 -3.90
C TYR A 79 -0.91 -8.06 -2.38
N HIS A 80 -0.82 -9.25 -1.81
CA HIS A 80 -0.76 -9.45 -0.35
C HIS A 80 0.66 -9.81 0.07
N PHE A 81 1.14 -9.21 1.15
CA PHE A 81 2.48 -9.44 1.69
C PHE A 81 2.47 -9.29 3.22
N GLN A 82 3.61 -9.56 3.83
CA GLN A 82 3.81 -9.38 5.27
C GLN A 82 4.70 -8.16 5.49
N HIS A 83 4.41 -7.33 6.51
CA HIS A 83 5.38 -6.32 6.98
C HIS A 83 6.55 -6.96 7.73
N HIS A 84 6.32 -8.04 8.49
CA HIS A 84 7.38 -8.89 9.03
C HIS A 84 7.48 -10.19 8.25
N ARG A 85 8.61 -10.42 7.57
CA ARG A 85 8.83 -11.65 6.81
C ARG A 85 9.15 -12.80 7.76
N PHE A 86 8.14 -13.63 8.06
CA PHE A 86 8.29 -14.83 8.85
C PHE A 86 7.68 -16.04 8.13
N GLN A 87 8.39 -17.16 8.10
CA GLN A 87 7.94 -18.38 7.44
C GLN A 87 6.65 -18.89 8.11
N GLY A 88 5.57 -19.02 7.35
CA GLY A 88 4.28 -19.49 7.85
C GLY A 88 3.37 -18.41 8.46
N ALA A 89 3.83 -17.16 8.59
CA ALA A 89 2.95 -16.06 8.97
C ALA A 89 1.92 -15.78 7.85
N ARG A 90 0.74 -15.30 8.22
CA ARG A 90 -0.26 -14.87 7.23
C ARG A 90 0.10 -13.47 6.75
N ALA A 91 -0.06 -13.20 5.45
CA ALA A 91 0.04 -11.83 4.92
C ALA A 91 -0.89 -10.91 5.70
N ASP A 92 -0.40 -9.76 6.16
CA ASP A 92 -1.15 -8.77 6.94
C ASP A 92 -1.26 -7.41 6.22
N MET A 93 -0.56 -7.27 5.09
CA MET A 93 -0.53 -6.09 4.26
C MET A 93 -1.07 -6.37 2.87
N ARG A 94 -1.56 -5.32 2.21
CA ARG A 94 -1.96 -5.38 0.80
C ARG A 94 -1.68 -4.08 0.07
N ILE A 95 -1.47 -4.20 -1.25
CA ILE A 95 -1.47 -3.08 -2.20
C ILE A 95 -2.50 -3.39 -3.28
N VAL A 96 -3.39 -2.44 -3.55
CA VAL A 96 -4.31 -2.45 -4.68
C VAL A 96 -3.74 -1.58 -5.79
N TYR A 97 -3.50 -2.18 -6.95
CA TYR A 97 -2.86 -1.51 -8.08
C TYR A 97 -3.40 -2.01 -9.42
N ARG A 98 -3.12 -1.27 -10.49
CA ARG A 98 -3.21 -1.75 -11.86
C ARG A 98 -1.90 -1.51 -12.59
N ARG A 99 -1.63 -2.28 -13.64
CA ARG A 99 -0.49 -2.05 -14.54
C ARG A 99 -0.74 -0.82 -15.41
N THR A 100 0.31 -0.08 -15.70
CA THR A 100 0.35 0.99 -16.71
C THR A 100 1.48 0.68 -17.69
N ASP A 101 1.61 1.47 -18.76
CA ASP A 101 2.67 1.27 -19.76
C ASP A 101 4.07 1.50 -19.16
N PHE A 102 4.16 2.29 -18.08
CA PHE A 102 5.43 2.72 -17.47
C PHE A 102 5.63 2.21 -16.03
N GLY A 103 4.72 1.40 -15.51
CA GLY A 103 4.82 0.87 -14.16
C GLY A 103 3.48 0.43 -13.57
N ILE A 104 3.11 1.01 -12.43
CA ILE A 104 1.85 0.73 -11.74
C ILE A 104 1.15 2.01 -11.30
N ARG A 105 -0.18 1.96 -11.31
CA ARG A 105 -0.99 2.94 -10.59
C ARG A 105 -1.59 2.30 -9.35
N VAL A 106 -1.31 2.87 -8.19
CA VAL A 106 -1.78 2.40 -6.89
C VAL A 106 -3.03 3.17 -6.49
N ARG A 107 -4.02 2.44 -5.97
CA ARG A 107 -5.25 3.01 -5.43
C ARG A 107 -5.24 3.08 -3.92
N GLY A 108 -4.51 2.16 -3.30
CA GLY A 108 -4.20 2.25 -1.89
C GLY A 108 -3.48 1.03 -1.37
N PHE A 109 -2.95 1.17 -0.16
CA PHE A 109 -2.23 0.13 0.57
C PHE A 109 -2.55 0.19 2.06
N GLY A 110 -2.29 -0.90 2.77
CA GLY A 110 -2.49 -0.91 4.22
C GLY A 110 -2.70 -2.30 4.79
N ASN A 111 -3.08 -2.33 6.06
CA ASN A 111 -3.38 -3.57 6.75
C ASN A 111 -4.63 -4.24 6.16
N ARG A 112 -4.57 -5.55 5.92
CA ARG A 112 -5.65 -6.32 5.30
C ARG A 112 -6.96 -6.32 6.12
N HIS A 113 -6.89 -6.04 7.41
CA HIS A 113 -8.02 -6.09 8.34
C HIS A 113 -8.77 -4.75 8.47
N LEU A 114 -8.25 -3.68 7.86
CA LEU A 114 -8.98 -2.42 7.63
C LEU A 114 -9.27 -2.23 6.13
N PRO A 115 -10.03 -3.15 5.49
CA PRO A 115 -10.16 -3.14 4.04
C PRO A 115 -11.19 -2.12 3.52
N SER A 116 -12.04 -1.59 4.41
CA SER A 116 -13.18 -0.73 4.08
C SER A 116 -12.75 0.55 3.36
N ASP A 117 -11.66 1.17 3.76
CA ASP A 117 -11.25 2.46 3.21
C ASP A 117 -10.69 2.31 1.79
N ILE A 118 -9.86 1.29 1.54
CA ILE A 118 -9.34 0.99 0.20
C ILE A 118 -10.48 0.57 -0.76
N TYR A 119 -11.45 -0.23 -0.30
CA TYR A 119 -12.56 -0.66 -1.15
C TYR A 119 -13.63 0.42 -1.37
N ARG A 120 -13.87 1.29 -0.38
CA ARG A 120 -14.72 2.48 -0.55
C ARG A 120 -14.13 3.40 -1.63
N ARG A 121 -12.83 3.70 -1.52
CA ARG A 121 -12.12 4.44 -2.58
C ARG A 121 -12.21 3.71 -3.92
N LEU A 122 -12.18 2.35 -3.95
CA LEU A 122 -12.39 1.54 -5.15
C LEU A 122 -13.79 1.70 -5.79
N ALA A 123 -14.84 1.86 -5.01
CA ALA A 123 -16.19 2.03 -5.53
C ALA A 123 -16.41 3.45 -6.12
N GLU A 124 -15.79 4.47 -5.54
CA GLU A 124 -16.03 5.88 -5.91
C GLU A 124 -15.46 6.26 -7.28
N ALA A 125 -14.21 5.88 -7.62
CA ALA A 125 -13.61 6.19 -8.93
C ALA A 125 -14.07 5.25 -10.07
N THR A 126 -15.15 4.49 -9.88
CA THR A 126 -15.82 3.72 -10.94
C THR A 126 -17.16 4.37 -11.35
N ARG A 127 -17.51 5.51 -10.74
CA ARG A 127 -18.57 6.43 -11.17
C ARG A 127 -17.95 7.56 -11.99
#